data_AF-A0AB34ISD0-F1
#
_entry.id   AF-A0AB34ISD0-F1
#
_cell.length_a   1.000
_cell.length_b   1.000
_cell.length_c   1.000
_cell.angle_alpha   90.00
_cell.angle_beta   90.00
_cell.angle_gamma   90.00
#
_symmetry.space_group_name_H-M   'P 1'
#
loop_
_entity.id
_entity.type
_entity.pdbx_description
1 polymer ?
#
loop_
_entity_poly.entity_id
_entity_poly.type
_entity_poly.pdbx_seq_one_letter_code
_entity_poly.pdbx_strand_id
1 'polypeptide(L)'
;MEQLAPRECSPMDCGGPQQPLEGGSGMLAALREDCRGDCGKRLRLLLIGAGIMLAVRYGPSSWPSTPPLLEPQGRWVASGLPFGMRPSPPPTPPIPPPPRVPPATPPPSPLSPPPPPSPPIPPPCWPPPPLPTPPPSHPPPPSIADKINERFRNFRASSELSWEHFPAVIVHGMDHTEDPDEPYRVCSPHSPDCGFLSDRMSASIIWKDKGTATFGGGGFVLNPSYTRILCIYGGDGGTRGKLCKPPGTTPACIPGCKTSEIDHWCDPAKADSSWCDGKAWPPSQLKRMLLLDQGTSKPSSQALVILC
;
A
#
# COMPACT_ATOMS: atom_id res chain seq x y z
N MET A 1 -40.93 30.07 13.10
CA MET A 1 -41.64 28.79 12.87
C MET A 1 -40.70 27.89 12.11
N GLU A 2 -40.00 27.07 12.88
CA GLU A 2 -39.08 26.02 12.47
C GLU A 2 -39.92 24.85 11.93
N GLN A 3 -39.59 24.31 10.76
CA GLN A 3 -40.12 23.03 10.30
C GLN A 3 -38.96 22.13 9.89
N LEU A 4 -38.61 21.24 10.82
CA LEU A 4 -37.83 20.03 10.62
C LEU A 4 -38.79 18.89 10.24
N ALA A 5 -38.46 18.13 9.19
CA ALA A 5 -38.96 16.77 8.95
C ALA A 5 -38.02 16.05 7.94
N PRO A 6 -38.03 14.72 7.81
CA PRO A 6 -37.15 13.84 8.59
C PRO A 6 -36.26 12.93 7.72
N ARG A 7 -35.31 12.26 8.40
CA ARG A 7 -34.49 11.15 7.89
C ARG A 7 -35.32 9.86 7.80
N GLU A 8 -35.19 9.12 6.72
CA GLU A 8 -35.58 7.70 6.63
C GLU A 8 -34.37 6.82 6.29
N CYS A 9 -34.23 5.73 7.04
CA CYS A 9 -33.32 4.62 6.77
C CYS A 9 -34.14 3.33 6.57
N SER A 10 -33.84 2.62 5.47
CA SER A 10 -33.91 1.17 5.17
C SER A 10 -35.22 0.37 5.36
N PRO A 11 -35.41 -0.71 4.56
CA PRO A 11 -34.97 -2.04 5.03
C PRO A 11 -34.42 -2.99 3.94
N MET A 12 -33.56 -3.92 4.38
CA MET A 12 -33.31 -5.22 3.72
C MET A 12 -34.55 -6.11 3.81
N ASP A 13 -34.87 -6.89 2.77
CA ASP A 13 -34.93 -8.37 2.79
C ASP A 13 -35.41 -8.91 1.41
N CYS A 14 -34.85 -10.03 0.96
CA CYS A 14 -35.43 -10.89 -0.09
C CYS A 14 -34.89 -12.31 0.09
N GLY A 15 -35.64 -13.13 0.84
CA GLY A 15 -35.45 -14.57 0.94
C GLY A 15 -36.29 -15.37 -0.08
N GLY A 16 -35.84 -16.61 -0.32
CA GLY A 16 -36.67 -17.77 -0.71
C GLY A 16 -36.24 -18.50 -1.99
N PRO A 17 -36.52 -19.83 -2.16
CA PRO A 17 -37.24 -20.74 -1.25
C PRO A 17 -36.47 -22.03 -0.85
N GLN A 18 -37.01 -22.72 0.15
CA GLN A 18 -36.59 -24.00 0.71
C GLN A 18 -37.51 -25.17 0.25
N GLN A 19 -36.90 -26.37 0.19
CA GLN A 19 -37.45 -27.73 0.47
C GLN A 19 -38.15 -28.55 -0.65
N PRO A 20 -38.09 -29.92 -0.63
CA PRO A 20 -38.30 -30.78 0.55
C PRO A 20 -37.33 -31.96 0.83
N LEU A 21 -37.46 -32.43 2.08
CA LEU A 21 -36.87 -33.60 2.72
C LEU A 21 -37.70 -34.88 2.46
N GLU A 22 -37.05 -35.96 2.05
CA GLU A 22 -37.32 -37.37 2.38
C GLU A 22 -35.92 -38.03 2.42
N GLY A 23 -35.47 -38.88 3.35
CA GLY A 23 -36.13 -39.76 4.30
C GLY A 23 -35.54 -41.18 4.10
N GLY A 24 -34.75 -41.70 5.04
CA GLY A 24 -34.57 -43.16 5.20
C GLY A 24 -33.16 -43.77 5.13
N SER A 25 -32.55 -43.92 6.32
CA SER A 25 -32.01 -45.17 6.92
C SER A 25 -31.26 -46.22 6.08
N GLY A 26 -30.06 -46.62 6.52
CA GLY A 26 -29.54 -47.97 6.20
C GLY A 26 -28.02 -48.20 6.27
N MET A 27 -27.55 -48.63 7.45
CA MET A 27 -26.56 -49.70 7.70
C MET A 27 -25.26 -49.86 6.87
N LEU A 28 -24.15 -49.81 7.63
CA LEU A 28 -23.03 -50.77 7.73
C LEU A 28 -21.98 -50.95 6.61
N ALA A 29 -20.75 -51.06 7.13
CA ALA A 29 -19.61 -51.82 6.64
C ALA A 29 -18.63 -51.13 5.66
N ALA A 30 -17.49 -50.75 6.24
CA ALA A 30 -16.14 -51.11 5.84
C ALA A 30 -15.86 -51.38 4.35
N LEU A 31 -14.95 -50.59 3.78
CA LEU A 31 -13.68 -51.14 3.28
C LEU A 31 -12.63 -50.03 3.17
N ARG A 32 -11.47 -50.37 3.69
CA ARG A 32 -10.19 -49.72 3.63
C ARG A 32 -9.52 -50.30 2.39
N GLU A 33 -9.09 -49.49 1.42
CA GLU A 33 -8.03 -49.92 0.51
C GLU A 33 -7.33 -48.75 -0.20
N ASP A 34 -6.01 -48.81 -0.13
CA ASP A 34 -5.02 -47.99 -0.80
C ASP A 34 -5.18 -48.03 -2.32
N CYS A 35 -4.87 -46.89 -2.97
CA CYS A 35 -4.25 -46.91 -4.29
C CYS A 35 -3.07 -45.94 -4.32
N ARG A 36 -1.91 -46.44 -3.88
CA ARG A 36 -0.61 -46.11 -4.48
C ARG A 36 -0.63 -46.60 -5.93
N GLY A 37 -0.28 -45.75 -6.89
CA GLY A 37 -0.12 -46.20 -8.27
C GLY A 37 0.24 -45.09 -9.25
N ASP A 38 1.52 -44.72 -9.25
CA ASP A 38 2.35 -44.45 -10.42
C ASP A 38 1.64 -43.95 -11.71
N CYS A 39 1.72 -42.64 -11.98
CA CYS A 39 1.44 -42.06 -13.31
C CYS A 39 2.60 -41.17 -13.77
N GLY A 40 3.83 -41.63 -13.54
CA GLY A 40 5.02 -41.17 -14.23
C GLY A 40 5.39 -42.15 -15.35
N LYS A 41 5.70 -41.62 -16.54
CA LYS A 41 6.22 -42.32 -17.74
C LYS A 41 5.17 -42.85 -18.71
N ARG A 42 4.59 -41.96 -19.52
CA ARG A 42 4.12 -42.26 -20.89
C ARG A 42 3.82 -40.98 -21.69
N LEU A 43 4.84 -40.13 -21.89
CA LEU A 43 4.81 -39.10 -22.95
C LEU A 43 6.21 -38.70 -23.43
N ARG A 44 7.05 -39.70 -23.70
CA ARG A 44 8.31 -39.56 -24.45
C ARG A 44 8.43 -40.74 -25.40
N LEU A 45 7.68 -40.73 -26.49
CA LEU A 45 7.89 -41.59 -27.66
C LEU A 45 6.84 -41.22 -28.73
N LEU A 46 6.97 -40.03 -29.34
CA LEU A 46 6.30 -39.70 -30.61
C LEU A 46 6.93 -38.44 -31.26
N LEU A 47 8.26 -38.31 -31.27
CA LEU A 47 8.97 -37.25 -32.00
C LEU A 47 10.31 -37.68 -32.60
N ILE A 48 10.41 -38.90 -33.13
CA ILE A 48 11.54 -39.29 -34.00
C ILE A 48 10.98 -40.18 -35.11
N GLY A 49 10.76 -39.62 -36.30
CA GLY A 49 10.41 -40.42 -37.48
C GLY A 49 9.49 -39.75 -38.49
N ALA A 50 9.80 -38.54 -38.96
CA ALA A 50 9.28 -38.02 -40.23
C ALA A 50 10.12 -36.84 -40.71
N GLY A 51 11.40 -37.11 -40.96
CA GLY A 51 12.21 -36.28 -41.85
C GLY A 51 12.28 -36.95 -43.21
N ILE A 52 12.25 -36.12 -44.26
CA ILE A 52 12.76 -36.41 -45.61
C ILE A 52 11.76 -37.13 -46.54
N MET A 53 11.04 -36.35 -47.35
CA MET A 53 10.91 -36.50 -48.82
C MET A 53 9.74 -35.64 -49.33
N LEU A 54 10.02 -34.40 -49.75
CA LEU A 54 9.58 -33.84 -51.03
C LEU A 54 10.02 -32.37 -51.14
N ALA A 55 11.14 -32.16 -51.82
CA ALA A 55 11.37 -30.92 -52.54
C ALA A 55 10.91 -31.12 -53.99
N VAL A 56 10.65 -29.99 -54.67
CA VAL A 56 10.41 -29.82 -56.12
C VAL A 56 8.94 -29.91 -56.54
N ARG A 57 8.28 -28.76 -56.80
CA ARG A 57 8.07 -28.18 -58.16
C ARG A 57 7.04 -27.02 -58.17
N TYR A 58 7.41 -25.92 -58.86
CA TYR A 58 6.60 -24.75 -59.28
C TYR A 58 6.10 -23.82 -58.15
N GLY A 59 6.21 -22.49 -58.18
CA GLY A 59 6.52 -21.47 -59.19
C GLY A 59 5.89 -20.14 -58.70
N PRO A 60 6.35 -18.96 -59.13
CA PRO A 60 6.27 -17.71 -58.36
C PRO A 60 5.07 -16.82 -58.71
N SER A 61 4.43 -16.22 -57.69
CA SER A 61 3.46 -15.14 -57.90
C SER A 61 3.53 -14.12 -56.75
N SER A 62 4.20 -13.00 -57.04
CA SER A 62 3.90 -11.64 -56.54
C SER A 62 3.43 -11.49 -55.09
N TRP A 63 4.38 -11.25 -54.18
CA TRP A 63 4.12 -10.52 -52.94
C TRP A 63 4.47 -9.03 -53.15
N PRO A 64 3.61 -8.09 -52.74
CA PRO A 64 3.93 -6.68 -52.79
C PRO A 64 4.87 -6.30 -51.64
N SER A 65 5.93 -5.58 -52.03
CA SER A 65 6.56 -4.46 -51.33
C SER A 65 6.75 -4.57 -49.82
N THR A 66 8.00 -4.89 -49.48
CA THR A 66 8.71 -4.44 -48.27
C THR A 66 8.30 -3.02 -47.82
N PRO A 67 7.97 -2.80 -46.54
CA PRO A 67 8.01 -1.45 -45.98
C PRO A 67 9.48 -0.98 -45.92
N PRO A 68 9.73 0.33 -46.09
CA PRO A 68 11.09 0.84 -46.05
C PRO A 68 11.66 0.65 -44.65
N LEU A 69 12.83 0.02 -44.62
CA LEU A 69 13.77 0.01 -43.52
C LEU A 69 14.11 1.48 -43.19
N LEU A 70 13.47 2.03 -42.16
CA LEU A 70 13.88 3.30 -41.59
C LEU A 70 15.22 3.07 -40.88
N GLU A 71 16.31 3.44 -41.55
CA GLU A 71 17.60 3.67 -40.92
C GLU A 71 17.43 4.64 -39.74
N PRO A 72 17.96 4.34 -38.55
CA PRO A 72 18.19 5.37 -37.56
C PRO A 72 19.48 6.11 -37.95
N GLN A 73 19.39 7.02 -38.93
CA GLN A 73 20.38 8.11 -39.06
C GLN A 73 20.11 9.18 -37.99
N GLY A 74 20.12 8.75 -36.73
CA GLY A 74 20.26 9.62 -35.58
C GLY A 74 21.74 9.90 -35.35
N ARG A 75 22.35 10.66 -36.27
CA ARG A 75 23.66 11.27 -36.03
C ARG A 75 23.47 12.19 -34.84
N TRP A 76 23.99 11.79 -33.68
CA TRP A 76 24.12 12.67 -32.52
C TRP A 76 25.03 13.82 -32.95
N VAL A 77 24.42 14.91 -33.40
CA VAL A 77 25.09 16.20 -33.43
C VAL A 77 25.26 16.55 -31.96
N ALA A 78 26.48 16.40 -31.47
CA ALA A 78 26.91 16.99 -30.22
C ALA A 78 26.75 18.50 -30.36
N SER A 79 25.56 18.99 -30.05
CA SER A 79 25.31 20.42 -29.84
C SER A 79 26.28 20.86 -28.77
N GLY A 80 27.25 21.69 -29.19
CA GLY A 80 28.25 22.26 -28.32
C GLY A 80 27.60 22.88 -27.10
N LEU A 81 27.98 22.37 -25.92
CA LEU A 81 27.76 23.06 -24.67
C LEU A 81 28.44 24.43 -24.79
N PRO A 82 27.72 25.55 -24.60
CA PRO A 82 28.38 26.83 -24.47
C PRO A 82 29.31 26.75 -23.27
N PHE A 83 30.58 27.06 -23.55
CA PHE A 83 31.64 27.27 -22.59
C PHE A 83 31.16 28.16 -21.43
N GLY A 84 31.45 27.73 -20.20
CA GLY A 84 31.79 28.66 -19.12
C GLY A 84 30.68 29.09 -18.17
N MET A 85 29.97 28.15 -17.54
CA MET A 85 29.46 28.42 -16.19
C MET A 85 30.46 27.88 -15.17
N ARG A 86 31.32 28.80 -14.71
CA ARG A 86 32.22 28.61 -13.58
C ARG A 86 31.37 28.15 -12.39
N PRO A 87 31.71 27.06 -11.68
CA PRO A 87 30.98 26.68 -10.49
C PRO A 87 31.00 27.84 -9.50
N SER A 88 29.81 28.33 -9.13
CA SER A 88 29.68 29.33 -8.06
C SER A 88 30.33 28.78 -6.80
N PRO A 89 31.13 29.59 -6.08
CA PRO A 89 31.72 29.16 -4.83
C PRO A 89 30.61 28.72 -3.86
N PRO A 90 30.87 27.69 -3.04
CA PRO A 90 29.90 27.21 -2.06
C PRO A 90 29.45 28.38 -1.16
N PRO A 91 28.16 28.46 -0.81
CA PRO A 91 27.66 29.47 0.09
C PRO A 91 28.43 29.43 1.41
N THR A 92 28.89 30.60 1.85
CA THR A 92 29.61 30.76 3.11
C THR A 92 28.71 30.26 4.26
N PRO A 93 29.22 29.45 5.20
CA PRO A 93 28.43 28.97 6.32
C PRO A 93 27.85 30.16 7.11
N PRO A 94 26.59 30.07 7.58
CA PRO A 94 25.97 31.13 8.35
C PRO A 94 26.79 31.38 9.62
N ILE A 95 27.03 32.66 9.91
CA ILE A 95 27.71 33.13 11.12
C ILE A 95 26.90 32.62 12.34
N PRO A 96 27.54 31.97 13.33
CA PRO A 96 26.85 31.50 14.52
C PRO A 96 26.16 32.67 15.24
N PRO A 97 24.95 32.48 15.77
CA PRO A 97 24.26 33.51 16.51
C PRO A 97 25.09 33.92 17.75
N PRO A 98 25.03 35.20 18.15
CA PRO A 98 25.73 35.65 19.34
C PRO A 98 25.27 34.88 20.59
N PRO A 99 26.17 34.66 21.56
CA PRO A 99 25.83 33.98 22.80
C PRO A 99 24.66 34.70 23.50
N ARG A 100 23.63 33.94 23.87
CA ARG A 100 22.47 34.47 24.59
C ARG A 100 22.93 34.98 25.96
N VAL A 101 22.61 36.24 26.25
CA VAL A 101 22.83 36.85 27.57
C VAL A 101 22.01 36.06 28.61
N PRO A 102 22.60 35.68 29.75
CA PRO A 102 21.87 35.00 30.83
C PRO A 102 20.68 35.86 31.29
N PRO A 103 19.50 35.26 31.53
CA PRO A 103 18.38 35.98 32.11
C PRO A 103 18.76 36.50 33.51
N ALA A 104 18.38 37.74 33.79
CA ALA A 104 18.61 38.37 35.08
C ALA A 104 17.98 37.54 36.21
N THR A 105 18.72 37.35 37.30
CA THR A 105 18.26 36.67 38.50
C THR A 105 17.06 37.40 39.10
N PRO A 106 15.97 36.70 39.44
CA PRO A 106 14.82 37.31 40.08
C PRO A 106 15.20 37.84 41.48
N PRO A 107 14.55 38.92 41.94
CA PRO A 107 14.80 39.48 43.27
C PRO A 107 14.43 38.49 44.38
N PRO A 108 15.11 38.54 45.53
CA PRO A 108 14.82 37.68 46.67
C PRO A 108 13.40 37.94 47.17
N SER A 109 12.64 36.87 47.39
CA SER A 109 11.31 36.94 47.98
C SER A 109 11.37 37.56 49.38
N PRO A 110 10.40 38.43 49.74
CA PRO A 110 10.32 39.00 51.08
C PRO A 110 10.14 37.90 52.14
N LEU A 111 10.79 38.11 53.28
CA LEU A 111 10.73 37.23 54.45
C LEU A 111 9.27 37.12 54.93
N SER A 112 8.73 35.91 54.90
CA SER A 112 7.40 35.62 55.44
C SER A 112 7.36 35.92 56.95
N PRO A 113 6.26 36.50 57.47
CA PRO A 113 6.10 36.76 58.89
C PRO A 113 6.12 35.46 59.70
N PRO A 114 6.50 35.53 60.99
CA PRO A 114 6.51 34.37 61.87
C PRO A 114 5.11 33.77 61.98
N PRO A 115 4.99 32.42 61.92
CA PRO A 115 3.70 31.77 62.04
C PRO A 115 3.10 32.03 63.43
N PRO A 116 1.77 32.19 63.54
CA PRO A 116 1.10 32.34 64.82
C PRO A 116 1.29 31.09 65.70
N PRO A 117 1.20 31.24 67.04
CA PRO A 117 1.32 30.13 67.97
C PRO A 117 0.28 29.04 67.67
N SER A 118 0.73 27.80 67.59
CA SER A 118 -0.12 26.66 67.28
C SER A 118 -1.18 26.47 68.37
N PRO A 119 -2.46 26.24 68.01
CA PRO A 119 -3.50 25.93 68.97
C PRO A 119 -3.20 24.60 69.70
N PRO A 120 -3.76 24.42 70.91
CA PRO A 120 -3.57 23.20 71.70
C PRO A 120 -4.01 21.97 70.91
N ILE A 121 -3.16 20.95 70.93
CA ILE A 121 -3.36 19.68 70.22
C ILE A 121 -4.61 19.00 70.81
N PRO A 122 -5.66 18.76 70.00
CA PRO A 122 -6.84 18.02 70.46
C PRO A 122 -6.46 16.59 70.85
N PRO A 123 -7.23 15.95 71.75
CA PRO A 123 -6.95 14.58 72.18
C PRO A 123 -6.87 13.62 71.00
N PRO A 124 -6.04 12.55 71.08
CA PRO A 124 -5.83 11.62 69.99
C PRO A 124 -7.14 10.95 69.59
N CYS A 125 -7.65 11.30 68.41
CA CYS A 125 -8.75 10.60 67.78
C CYS A 125 -8.29 9.17 67.44
N TRP A 126 -9.18 8.21 67.65
CA TRP A 126 -8.99 6.82 67.27
C TRP A 126 -8.60 6.75 65.78
N PRO A 127 -7.64 5.89 65.40
CA PRO A 127 -7.23 5.78 64.01
C PRO A 127 -8.46 5.42 63.17
N PRO A 128 -8.79 6.19 62.12
CA PRO A 128 -9.87 5.82 61.22
C PRO A 128 -9.57 4.43 60.64
N PRO A 129 -10.61 3.63 60.35
CA PRO A 129 -10.43 2.37 59.66
C PRO A 129 -9.62 2.60 58.37
N PRO A 130 -8.71 1.68 58.00
CA PRO A 130 -7.93 1.83 56.79
C PRO A 130 -8.86 2.04 55.61
N LEU A 131 -8.63 3.12 54.85
CA LEU A 131 -9.41 3.37 53.64
C LEU A 131 -9.27 2.15 52.73
N PRO A 132 -10.36 1.72 52.06
CA PRO A 132 -10.27 0.68 51.06
C PRO A 132 -9.21 1.08 50.03
N THR A 133 -8.28 0.16 49.75
CA THR A 133 -7.24 0.37 48.74
C THR A 133 -7.92 0.77 47.43
N PRO A 134 -7.55 1.90 46.81
CA PRO A 134 -8.16 2.28 45.54
C PRO A 134 -7.98 1.13 44.54
N PRO A 135 -9.01 0.85 43.71
CA PRO A 135 -8.89 -0.18 42.69
C PRO A 135 -7.66 0.12 41.82
N PRO A 136 -6.95 -0.91 41.32
CA PRO A 136 -5.81 -0.72 40.43
C PRO A 136 -6.19 0.21 39.29
N SER A 137 -5.42 1.29 39.08
CA SER A 137 -5.66 2.20 37.96
C SER A 137 -5.52 1.42 36.65
N HIS A 138 -6.57 1.42 35.83
CA HIS A 138 -6.47 0.87 34.49
C HIS A 138 -5.38 1.61 33.70
N PRO A 139 -4.55 0.89 32.91
CA PRO A 139 -3.59 1.54 32.05
C PRO A 139 -4.32 2.46 31.06
N PRO A 140 -3.73 3.61 30.68
CA PRO A 140 -4.33 4.47 29.66
C PRO A 140 -4.49 3.68 28.35
N PRO A 141 -5.52 3.99 27.55
CA PRO A 141 -5.70 3.34 26.26
C PRO A 141 -4.47 3.59 25.37
N PRO A 142 -4.07 2.62 24.51
CA PRO A 142 -2.94 2.79 23.61
C PRO A 142 -3.10 4.00 22.71
N SER A 143 -2.02 4.76 22.52
CA SER A 143 -2.02 5.89 21.58
C SER A 143 -2.17 5.39 20.13
N ILE A 144 -2.55 6.28 19.21
CA ILE A 144 -2.57 5.95 17.77
C ILE A 144 -1.18 5.52 17.29
N ALA A 145 -0.12 6.16 17.80
CA ALA A 145 1.26 5.81 17.49
C ALA A 145 1.59 4.38 17.95
N ASP A 146 1.14 3.97 19.14
CA ASP A 146 1.36 2.61 19.65
C ASP A 146 0.69 1.58 18.73
N LYS A 147 -0.55 1.85 18.28
CA LYS A 147 -1.26 0.97 17.36
C LYS A 147 -0.57 0.86 15.99
N ILE A 148 -0.04 1.96 15.46
CA ILE A 148 0.72 1.96 14.21
C ILE A 148 2.03 1.17 14.39
N ASN A 149 2.76 1.42 15.49
CA ASN A 149 4.00 0.72 15.81
C ASN A 149 3.79 -0.77 16.05
N GLU A 150 2.66 -1.16 16.62
CA GLU A 150 2.25 -2.55 16.76
C GLU A 150 2.04 -3.20 15.40
N ARG A 151 1.27 -2.57 14.50
CA ARG A 151 1.09 -3.05 13.11
C ARG A 151 2.43 -3.21 12.40
N PHE A 152 3.26 -2.17 12.41
CA PHE A 152 4.58 -2.19 11.78
C PHE A 152 5.45 -3.37 12.24
N ARG A 153 5.42 -3.69 13.53
CA ARG A 153 6.20 -4.80 14.12
C ARG A 153 5.59 -6.18 13.89
N ASN A 154 4.26 -6.27 13.96
CA ASN A 154 3.52 -7.53 13.95
C ASN A 154 2.84 -7.81 12.60
N PHE A 155 3.47 -7.36 11.51
CA PHE A 155 2.92 -7.53 10.17
C PHE A 155 2.67 -8.99 9.82
N ARG A 156 1.50 -9.23 9.22
CA ARG A 156 1.03 -10.50 8.69
C ARG A 156 0.29 -10.21 7.38
N ALA A 157 0.69 -10.92 6.32
CA ALA A 157 0.00 -10.82 5.04
C ALA A 157 -1.49 -11.18 5.19
N SER A 158 -2.35 -10.27 4.74
CA SER A 158 -3.81 -10.40 4.80
C SER A 158 -4.44 -9.96 3.49
N SER A 159 -5.62 -10.49 3.18
CA SER A 159 -6.44 -10.07 2.04
C SER A 159 -7.46 -9.00 2.42
N GLU A 160 -7.65 -8.74 3.71
CA GLU A 160 -8.65 -7.81 4.22
C GLU A 160 -8.03 -6.49 4.63
N LEU A 161 -8.64 -5.38 4.23
CA LEU A 161 -8.22 -4.03 4.59
C LEU A 161 -9.08 -3.50 5.74
N SER A 162 -8.83 -3.99 6.94
CA SER A 162 -9.46 -3.47 8.15
C SER A 162 -8.42 -3.19 9.22
N TRP A 163 -8.71 -2.29 10.14
CA TRP A 163 -7.84 -2.01 11.29
C TRP A 163 -7.52 -3.26 12.11
N GLU A 164 -8.46 -4.20 12.19
CA GLU A 164 -8.35 -5.43 12.97
C GLU A 164 -7.59 -6.53 12.23
N HIS A 165 -7.75 -6.62 10.90
CA HIS A 165 -7.24 -7.74 10.10
C HIS A 165 -6.08 -7.37 9.18
N PHE A 166 -5.72 -6.08 9.09
CA PHE A 166 -4.63 -5.58 8.25
C PHE A 166 -3.47 -5.01 9.08
N PRO A 167 -2.55 -5.88 9.54
CA PRO A 167 -1.44 -5.47 10.39
C PRO A 167 -0.29 -4.80 9.62
N ALA A 168 -0.49 -4.32 8.39
CA ALA A 168 0.51 -3.56 7.66
C ALA A 168 0.29 -2.05 7.82
N VAL A 169 1.31 -1.22 7.71
CA VAL A 169 1.13 0.24 7.68
C VAL A 169 1.09 0.71 6.23
N ILE A 170 0.09 1.49 5.86
CA ILE A 170 -0.03 2.07 4.52
C ILE A 170 0.45 3.51 4.60
N VAL A 171 1.46 3.86 3.82
CA VAL A 171 2.08 5.18 3.81
C VAL A 171 2.05 5.74 2.40
N HIS A 172 1.42 6.89 2.23
CA HIS A 172 1.66 7.70 1.04
C HIS A 172 2.85 8.61 1.31
N GLY A 173 3.85 8.55 0.43
CA GLY A 173 4.97 9.47 0.43
C GLY A 173 4.71 10.57 -0.58
N MET A 174 4.99 11.82 -0.21
CA MET A 174 4.80 12.96 -1.11
C MET A 174 5.78 12.85 -2.29
N ASP A 175 5.27 12.69 -3.50
CA ASP A 175 6.05 12.48 -4.72
C ASP A 175 5.72 13.50 -5.83
N HIS A 176 5.07 14.62 -5.46
CA HIS A 176 4.61 15.67 -6.37
C HIS A 176 3.50 15.19 -7.32
N THR A 177 2.74 14.17 -6.91
CA THR A 177 1.48 13.77 -7.57
C THR A 177 0.24 14.23 -6.81
N GLU A 178 0.44 14.96 -5.72
CA GLU A 178 -0.59 15.51 -4.84
C GLU A 178 -1.01 16.91 -5.28
N ASP A 179 -2.05 17.45 -4.62
CA ASP A 179 -2.39 18.87 -4.76
C ASP A 179 -1.32 19.74 -4.07
N PRO A 180 -0.74 20.77 -4.73
CA PRO A 180 0.31 21.59 -4.15
C PRO A 180 -0.18 22.46 -2.98
N ASP A 181 -1.46 22.83 -2.96
CA ASP A 181 -2.06 23.64 -1.89
C ASP A 181 -2.57 22.76 -0.74
N GLU A 182 -3.00 21.53 -1.05
CA GLU A 182 -3.48 20.53 -0.10
C GLU A 182 -2.78 19.17 -0.28
N PRO A 183 -1.51 19.00 0.17
CA PRO A 183 -0.68 17.83 -0.15
C PRO A 183 -1.18 16.51 0.44
N TYR A 184 -2.26 16.53 1.24
CA TYR A 184 -2.97 15.36 1.74
C TYR A 184 -4.10 14.89 0.80
N ARG A 185 -4.31 15.56 -0.34
CA ARG A 185 -5.32 15.22 -1.34
C ARG A 185 -4.68 14.78 -2.64
N VAL A 186 -5.44 14.00 -3.41
CA VAL A 186 -5.13 13.78 -4.82
C VAL A 186 -5.13 15.13 -5.55
N CYS A 187 -4.29 15.23 -6.57
CA CYS A 187 -4.19 16.45 -7.35
C CYS A 187 -5.54 16.87 -7.96
N SER A 188 -5.82 18.18 -7.97
CA SER A 188 -7.00 18.72 -8.65
C SER A 188 -7.05 18.28 -10.13
N PRO A 189 -8.21 17.83 -10.67
CA PRO A 189 -8.34 17.45 -12.08
C PRO A 189 -8.06 18.62 -13.05
N HIS A 190 -8.10 19.86 -12.56
CA HIS A 190 -7.80 21.06 -13.32
C HIS A 190 -6.32 21.48 -13.29
N SER A 191 -5.50 20.80 -12.48
CA SER A 191 -4.07 21.07 -12.42
C SER A 191 -3.37 20.64 -13.72
N PRO A 192 -2.58 21.51 -14.37
CA PRO A 192 -1.88 21.16 -15.59
C PRO A 192 -0.77 20.13 -15.36
N ASP A 193 -0.21 20.06 -14.15
CA ASP A 193 1.00 19.28 -13.86
C ASP A 193 0.71 17.85 -13.38
N CYS A 194 -0.40 17.67 -12.66
CA CYS A 194 -0.76 16.40 -12.04
C CYS A 194 -2.25 16.04 -12.13
N GLY A 195 -3.09 16.85 -12.78
CA GLY A 195 -4.54 16.61 -12.82
C GLY A 195 -4.93 15.30 -13.52
N PHE A 196 -4.05 14.73 -14.34
CA PHE A 196 -4.23 13.40 -14.93
C PHE A 196 -4.09 12.24 -13.92
N LEU A 197 -3.67 12.53 -12.69
CA LEU A 197 -3.60 11.61 -11.54
C LEU A 197 -4.69 11.90 -10.50
N SER A 198 -5.65 12.79 -10.78
CA SER A 198 -6.69 13.20 -9.84
C SER A 198 -7.63 12.06 -9.39
N ASP A 199 -7.51 10.89 -9.99
CA ASP A 199 -8.33 9.72 -9.71
C ASP A 199 -7.67 8.74 -8.73
N ARG A 200 -6.43 8.97 -8.29
CA ARG A 200 -5.71 8.03 -7.42
C ARG A 200 -4.52 8.66 -6.70
N MET A 201 -4.00 7.91 -5.72
CA MET A 201 -2.77 8.21 -5.00
C MET A 201 -1.88 6.98 -4.93
N SER A 202 -0.57 7.19 -5.04
CA SER A 202 0.44 6.14 -4.89
C SER A 202 0.70 5.91 -3.39
N ALA A 203 0.86 4.68 -2.91
CA ALA A 203 1.17 4.42 -1.51
C ALA A 203 2.00 3.16 -1.35
N SER A 204 2.78 3.07 -0.27
CA SER A 204 3.56 1.90 0.09
C SER A 204 2.92 1.15 1.25
N ILE A 205 2.92 -0.18 1.19
CA ILE A 205 2.72 -1.00 2.39
C ILE A 205 4.10 -1.27 3.03
N ILE A 206 4.25 -0.90 4.30
CA ILE A 206 5.51 -1.04 5.05
C ILE A 206 5.35 -1.88 6.32
N TRP A 207 6.45 -2.50 6.74
CA TRP A 207 6.59 -3.28 7.97
C TRP A 207 8.06 -3.32 8.42
N LYS A 208 8.35 -3.92 9.58
CA LYS A 208 9.68 -3.95 10.21
C LYS A 208 10.87 -4.18 9.26
N ASP A 209 10.71 -5.06 8.29
CA ASP A 209 11.77 -5.48 7.37
C ASP A 209 11.59 -4.91 5.95
N LYS A 210 10.71 -3.91 5.80
CA LYS A 210 10.33 -3.30 4.53
C LYS A 210 10.20 -1.79 4.65
N GLY A 211 11.08 -1.08 3.95
CA GLY A 211 11.03 0.37 3.85
C GLY A 211 9.92 0.87 2.94
N THR A 212 9.77 2.20 2.92
CA THR A 212 8.82 2.91 2.05
C THR A 212 9.47 3.30 0.72
N ALA A 213 8.66 3.43 -0.33
CA ALA A 213 9.00 4.06 -1.60
C ALA A 213 8.92 5.59 -1.53
N THR A 214 9.46 6.24 -0.50
CA THR A 214 9.40 7.70 -0.40
C THR A 214 10.55 8.34 -1.16
N PHE A 215 10.22 9.07 -2.22
CA PHE A 215 11.15 9.96 -2.91
C PHE A 215 11.13 11.40 -2.36
N GLY A 216 10.20 11.72 -1.45
CA GLY A 216 10.09 13.01 -0.76
C GLY A 216 10.28 12.90 0.76
N GLY A 217 10.73 13.99 1.39
CA GLY A 217 11.06 14.06 2.82
C GLY A 217 9.88 13.98 3.80
N GLY A 218 8.69 13.59 3.34
CA GLY A 218 7.45 13.56 4.13
C GLY A 218 6.35 12.69 3.52
N GLY A 219 5.26 12.51 4.26
CA GLY A 219 4.13 11.67 3.88
C GLY A 219 3.10 11.55 5.00
N PHE A 220 2.07 10.72 4.78
CA PHE A 220 1.06 10.43 5.79
C PHE A 220 0.67 8.96 5.82
N VAL A 221 0.24 8.52 7.00
CA VAL A 221 -0.27 7.16 7.23
C VAL A 221 -1.74 7.13 6.86
N LEU A 222 -2.10 6.22 5.98
CA LEU A 222 -3.47 6.03 5.52
C LEU A 222 -4.23 5.08 6.45
N ASN A 223 -5.47 5.45 6.73
CA ASN A 223 -6.37 4.61 7.50
C ASN A 223 -6.94 3.51 6.59
N PRO A 224 -6.64 2.22 6.84
CA PRO A 224 -7.05 1.12 5.96
C PRO A 224 -8.57 1.03 5.80
N SER A 225 -9.35 1.44 6.81
CA SER A 225 -10.82 1.38 6.77
C SER A 225 -11.44 2.39 5.80
N TYR A 226 -10.71 3.44 5.41
CA TYR A 226 -11.15 4.44 4.43
C TYR A 226 -10.35 4.36 3.13
N THR A 227 -9.57 3.30 2.95
CA THR A 227 -8.63 3.16 1.84
C THR A 227 -9.14 2.07 0.89
N ARG A 228 -9.24 2.39 -0.40
CA ARG A 228 -9.58 1.39 -1.43
C ARG A 228 -8.37 1.08 -2.30
N ILE A 229 -7.95 -0.19 -2.32
CA ILE A 229 -6.90 -0.66 -3.25
C ILE A 229 -7.46 -0.87 -4.64
N LEU A 230 -6.89 -0.20 -5.63
CA LEU A 230 -7.16 -0.41 -7.06
C LEU A 230 -6.34 -1.57 -7.62
N CYS A 231 -5.04 -1.56 -7.33
CA CYS A 231 -4.12 -2.63 -7.67
C CYS A 231 -2.82 -2.50 -6.87
N ILE A 232 -1.97 -3.51 -7.02
CA ILE A 232 -0.79 -3.67 -6.21
C ILE A 232 0.39 -4.10 -7.07
N TYR A 233 1.59 -3.64 -6.74
CA TYR A 233 2.84 -4.05 -7.36
C TYR A 233 3.79 -4.50 -6.27
N GLY A 234 4.62 -5.52 -6.54
CA GLY A 234 5.74 -5.88 -5.65
C GLY A 234 6.92 -4.89 -5.73
N GLY A 235 6.74 -3.76 -6.40
CA GLY A 235 7.77 -2.76 -6.65
C GLY A 235 7.20 -1.49 -7.27
N ASP A 236 8.06 -0.70 -7.95
CA ASP A 236 7.60 0.44 -8.75
C ASP A 236 6.74 -0.05 -9.93
N GLY A 237 5.48 0.36 -9.95
CA GLY A 237 4.53 -0.01 -10.98
C GLY A 237 4.58 0.89 -12.23
N GLY A 238 5.35 1.98 -12.23
CA GLY A 238 5.37 2.96 -13.33
C GLY A 238 3.97 3.51 -13.64
N THR A 239 3.17 3.76 -12.60
CA THR A 239 1.71 3.94 -12.72
C THR A 239 1.29 5.27 -13.31
N ARG A 240 2.23 6.23 -13.43
CA ARG A 240 1.99 7.56 -14.03
C ARG A 240 1.53 7.48 -15.49
N GLY A 241 2.03 6.52 -16.27
CA GLY A 241 1.65 6.32 -17.67
C GLY A 241 0.38 5.49 -17.89
N LYS A 242 -0.15 4.86 -16.83
CA LYS A 242 -1.28 3.91 -16.92
C LYS A 242 -2.61 4.65 -16.69
N LEU A 243 -3.05 5.40 -17.69
CA LEU A 243 -4.21 6.29 -17.59
C LEU A 243 -5.48 5.69 -18.20
N CYS A 244 -6.61 5.98 -17.58
CA CYS A 244 -7.94 5.67 -18.13
C CYS A 244 -8.51 6.86 -18.90
N LYS A 245 -9.30 6.55 -19.93
CA LYS A 245 -10.03 7.53 -20.74
C LYS A 245 -11.52 7.12 -20.81
N PRO A 246 -12.44 7.85 -20.17
CA PRO A 246 -12.22 9.00 -19.28
C PRO A 246 -11.48 8.62 -17.97
N PRO A 247 -10.97 9.60 -17.20
CA PRO A 247 -10.37 9.34 -15.89
C PRO A 247 -11.32 8.60 -14.94
N GLY A 248 -10.76 7.81 -14.02
CA GLY A 248 -11.51 7.00 -13.07
C GLY A 248 -11.60 5.51 -13.42
N THR A 249 -12.29 4.76 -12.56
CA THR A 249 -12.37 3.30 -12.65
C THR A 249 -13.55 2.85 -13.51
N THR A 250 -13.30 1.97 -14.48
CA THR A 250 -14.30 1.31 -15.31
C THR A 250 -14.03 -0.21 -15.35
N PRO A 251 -14.98 -1.05 -15.81
CA PRO A 251 -14.71 -2.48 -15.99
C PRO A 251 -13.57 -2.79 -16.96
N ALA A 252 -13.32 -1.91 -17.94
CA ALA A 252 -12.28 -2.09 -18.95
C ALA A 252 -10.93 -1.47 -18.55
N CYS A 253 -10.92 -0.49 -17.65
CA CYS A 253 -9.74 0.26 -17.27
C CYS A 253 -9.73 0.60 -15.77
N ILE A 254 -8.62 0.30 -15.11
CA ILE A 254 -8.39 0.67 -13.72
C ILE A 254 -7.14 1.56 -13.67
N PRO A 255 -7.27 2.83 -13.23
CA PRO A 255 -6.19 3.80 -13.22
C PRO A 255 -4.96 3.29 -12.49
N GLY A 256 -3.78 3.46 -13.08
CA GLY A 256 -2.53 3.00 -12.52
C GLY A 256 -2.28 1.49 -12.69
N CYS A 257 -3.23 0.72 -13.22
CA CYS A 257 -3.20 -0.74 -13.17
C CYS A 257 -3.23 -1.39 -14.55
N LYS A 258 -4.33 -1.18 -15.29
CA LYS A 258 -4.63 -1.80 -16.58
C LYS A 258 -5.28 -0.76 -17.48
N THR A 259 -4.72 -0.52 -18.67
CA THR A 259 -5.24 0.46 -19.63
C THR A 259 -5.94 -0.16 -20.84
N SER A 260 -5.74 -1.46 -21.08
CA SER A 260 -6.29 -2.18 -22.23
C SER A 260 -6.34 -3.69 -21.98
N GLU A 261 -6.97 -4.47 -22.86
CA GLU A 261 -7.03 -5.93 -22.72
C GLU A 261 -5.67 -6.64 -22.78
N ILE A 262 -4.69 -6.05 -23.48
CA ILE A 262 -3.33 -6.58 -23.61
C ILE A 262 -2.49 -6.36 -22.34
N ASP A 263 -2.88 -5.40 -21.49
CA ASP A 263 -2.32 -5.21 -20.16
C ASP A 263 -2.93 -6.24 -19.21
N HIS A 264 -2.40 -7.44 -19.26
CA HIS A 264 -2.85 -8.49 -18.36
C HIS A 264 -2.40 -8.22 -16.92
N TRP A 265 -3.26 -8.59 -15.98
CA TRP A 265 -2.88 -8.76 -14.58
C TRP A 265 -1.71 -9.71 -14.46
N CYS A 266 -1.03 -9.62 -13.33
CA CYS A 266 -0.10 -10.63 -12.91
C CYS A 266 -0.77 -12.00 -12.96
N ASP A 267 -0.12 -12.94 -13.67
CA ASP A 267 -0.55 -14.34 -13.72
C ASP A 267 0.22 -15.09 -12.63
N PRO A 268 -0.43 -15.49 -11.52
CA PRO A 268 0.26 -16.10 -10.41
C PRO A 268 0.83 -17.48 -10.74
N ALA A 269 0.39 -18.11 -11.83
CA ALA A 269 0.95 -19.37 -12.30
C ALA A 269 2.28 -19.17 -13.06
N LYS A 270 2.56 -17.95 -13.52
CA LYS A 270 3.76 -17.59 -14.27
C LYS A 270 4.71 -16.67 -13.50
N ALA A 271 4.23 -16.03 -12.43
CA ALA A 271 5.04 -15.18 -11.58
C ALA A 271 6.06 -16.00 -10.79
N ASP A 272 7.34 -15.76 -11.04
CA ASP A 272 8.46 -16.31 -10.27
C ASP A 272 8.79 -15.47 -9.02
N SER A 273 8.22 -14.26 -8.92
CA SER A 273 8.50 -13.25 -7.90
C SER A 273 7.34 -12.25 -7.74
N SER A 274 7.43 -11.38 -6.74
CA SER A 274 6.43 -10.32 -6.48
C SER A 274 6.40 -9.24 -7.58
N TRP A 275 7.48 -9.08 -8.36
CA TRP A 275 7.61 -8.04 -9.39
C TRP A 275 6.72 -8.30 -10.61
N CYS A 276 6.44 -9.57 -10.91
CA CYS A 276 5.53 -10.00 -11.98
C CYS A 276 5.74 -9.27 -13.32
N ASP A 277 6.99 -9.11 -13.74
CA ASP A 277 7.39 -8.39 -14.97
C ASP A 277 6.78 -6.98 -15.10
N GLY A 278 6.60 -6.26 -13.99
CA GLY A 278 6.01 -4.92 -13.96
C GLY A 278 4.48 -4.89 -14.12
N LYS A 279 3.82 -6.06 -14.06
CA LYS A 279 2.37 -6.18 -14.10
C LYS A 279 1.77 -6.03 -12.70
N ALA A 280 0.56 -5.47 -12.68
CA ALA A 280 -0.17 -5.28 -11.43
C ALA A 280 -0.75 -6.61 -10.94
N TRP A 281 -0.82 -6.78 -9.63
CA TRP A 281 -1.65 -7.77 -8.97
C TRP A 281 -3.05 -7.19 -8.73
N PRO A 282 -4.13 -7.97 -8.93
CA PRO A 282 -5.47 -7.54 -8.57
C PRO A 282 -5.62 -7.47 -7.04
N PRO A 283 -6.53 -6.63 -6.50
CA PRO A 283 -6.70 -6.47 -5.04
C PRO A 283 -6.99 -7.79 -4.31
N SER A 284 -7.75 -8.70 -4.94
CA SER A 284 -8.06 -10.03 -4.39
C SER A 284 -6.84 -10.91 -4.14
N GLN A 285 -5.69 -10.59 -4.75
CA GLN A 285 -4.43 -11.31 -4.59
C GLN A 285 -3.44 -10.61 -3.65
N LEU A 286 -3.87 -9.58 -2.92
CA LEU A 286 -3.02 -8.83 -1.97
C LEU A 286 -2.20 -9.74 -1.04
N LYS A 287 -2.88 -10.65 -0.35
CA LYS A 287 -2.22 -11.59 0.58
C LYS A 287 -1.11 -12.38 -0.10
N ARG A 288 -1.36 -12.87 -1.31
CA ARG A 288 -0.39 -13.68 -2.07
C ARG A 288 0.81 -12.85 -2.50
N MET A 289 0.57 -11.65 -3.03
CA MET A 289 1.63 -10.71 -3.41
C MET A 289 2.51 -10.37 -2.19
N LEU A 290 1.89 -10.04 -1.05
CA LEU A 290 2.62 -9.74 0.20
C LEU A 290 3.46 -10.92 0.69
N LEU A 291 2.94 -12.15 0.62
CA LEU A 291 3.70 -13.36 0.99
C LEU A 291 4.91 -13.59 0.07
N LEU A 292 4.74 -13.38 -1.24
CA LEU A 292 5.86 -13.47 -2.19
C LEU A 292 6.91 -12.41 -1.90
N ASP A 293 6.47 -11.18 -1.64
CA ASP A 293 7.35 -10.05 -1.36
C ASP A 293 8.15 -10.24 -0.05
N GLN A 294 7.52 -10.77 1.01
CA GLN A 294 8.20 -11.20 2.24
C GLN A 294 9.26 -12.28 2.00
N GLY A 295 9.02 -13.20 1.05
CA GLY A 295 9.95 -14.27 0.70
C GLY A 295 11.13 -13.81 -0.14
N THR A 296 11.03 -12.66 -0.82
CA THR A 296 12.16 -12.10 -1.56
C THR A 296 13.13 -11.44 -0.60
N SER A 297 14.31 -12.02 -0.40
CA SER A 297 15.40 -11.47 0.42
C SER A 297 16.02 -10.18 -0.15
N LYS A 298 15.39 -9.55 -1.15
CA LYS A 298 15.85 -8.30 -1.74
C LYS A 298 15.24 -7.14 -0.95
N PRO A 299 16.05 -6.39 -0.17
CA PRO A 299 15.58 -5.28 0.65
C PRO A 299 15.07 -4.07 -0.18
N SER A 300 15.12 -4.14 -1.51
CA SER A 300 14.78 -3.04 -2.41
C SER A 300 13.42 -3.14 -3.08
N SER A 301 12.72 -4.27 -2.98
CA SER A 301 11.36 -4.35 -3.52
C SER A 301 10.46 -3.48 -2.63
N GLN A 302 9.43 -2.83 -3.15
CA GLN A 302 8.54 -1.93 -2.40
C GLN A 302 7.10 -2.30 -2.78
N ALA A 303 6.21 -2.59 -1.83
CA ALA A 303 4.84 -2.91 -2.21
C ALA A 303 4.08 -1.62 -2.55
N LEU A 304 4.08 -1.21 -3.82
CA LEU A 304 3.32 -0.06 -4.29
C LEU A 304 1.85 -0.45 -4.44
N VAL A 305 1.00 0.33 -3.80
CA VAL A 305 -0.45 0.22 -3.82
C VAL A 305 -1.00 1.49 -4.42
N ILE A 306 -1.93 1.36 -5.35
CA ILE A 306 -2.65 2.50 -5.90
C ILE A 306 -4.00 2.58 -5.21
N LEU A 307 -4.31 3.76 -4.66
CA LEU A 307 -5.45 4.01 -3.80
C LEU A 307 -6.39 5.05 -4.40
N CYS A 308 -7.69 4.89 -4.18
CA CYS A 308 -8.71 5.94 -4.33
C CYS A 308 -9.25 6.33 -2.96
#